data_AF-A0A0F9HRB3-F1
#
_entry.id   AF-A0A0F9HRB3-F1
#
_cell.length_a   1.000
_cell.length_b   1.000
_cell.length_c   1.000
_cell.angle_alpha   90.00
_cell.angle_beta   90.00
_cell.angle_gamma   90.00
#
_symmetry.space_group_name_H-M   'P 1'
#
loop_
_entity.id
_entity.type
_entity.pdbx_description
1 polymer ?
#
loop_
_entity_poly.entity_id
_entity_poly.type
_entity_poly.pdbx_seq_one_letter_code
_entity_poly.pdbx_strand_id
1 'polypeptide(L)'
;MCELLGVNSNKYTNISFSFTQLKKNSEKNPHGWGLAFYPEHLPFRNDVSINSKEQSDFRAAIFREDVTLRNSSFIYNLQSYFQNKVRSKNILAHIRYSTGTQTYANTHPFSRELWGHDWTLIHNGAKGVDNYFKDNYHEKNDLHYYPIGITGSDKILCILLSELKNQIQPNVEVSENSSMQVTYDFLNCAEIIFNILCEMKENGADVNIILSDG
;
A
#
# COMPACT_ATOMS: atom_id res chain seq x y z
N MET A 1 -17.93 -4.74 -7.25
CA MET A 1 -16.64 -5.33 -6.84
C MET A 1 -15.60 -4.26 -7.06
N CYS A 2 -14.70 -4.01 -6.10
CA CYS A 2 -13.68 -2.95 -6.23
C CYS A 2 -12.82 -3.17 -7.48
N GLU A 3 -12.13 -2.12 -7.92
CA GLU A 3 -11.11 -2.24 -8.96
C GLU A 3 -9.75 -1.84 -8.41
N LEU A 4 -8.75 -2.67 -8.72
CA LEU A 4 -7.36 -2.49 -8.36
C LEU A 4 -6.55 -2.08 -9.58
N LEU A 5 -5.55 -1.23 -9.37
CA LEU A 5 -4.52 -0.94 -10.34
C LEU A 5 -3.17 -0.95 -9.64
N GLY A 6 -2.24 -1.76 -10.16
CA GLY A 6 -0.83 -1.72 -9.79
C GLY A 6 0.01 -1.37 -11.01
N VAL A 7 1.02 -0.53 -10.84
CA VAL A 7 2.08 -0.29 -11.81
C VAL A 7 3.41 -0.56 -11.12
N ASN A 8 4.20 -1.45 -11.70
CA ASN A 8 5.60 -1.69 -11.34
C ASN A 8 6.44 -1.53 -12.61
N SER A 9 7.51 -0.74 -12.56
CA SER A 9 8.35 -0.45 -13.72
C SER A 9 9.81 -0.28 -13.32
N ASN A 10 10.71 -0.63 -14.22
CA ASN A 10 12.15 -0.35 -14.09
C ASN A 10 12.49 1.12 -14.38
N LYS A 11 11.54 1.93 -14.88
CA LYS A 11 11.68 3.36 -15.15
C LYS A 11 10.62 4.14 -14.39
N TYR A 12 10.96 5.36 -14.00
CA TYR A 12 10.01 6.28 -13.40
C TYR A 12 8.90 6.66 -14.38
N THR A 13 7.65 6.45 -13.98
CA THR A 13 6.45 6.73 -14.79
C THR A 13 5.54 7.74 -14.10
N ASN A 14 4.73 8.44 -14.89
CA ASN A 14 3.72 9.34 -14.36
C ASN A 14 2.43 8.57 -14.02
N ILE A 15 1.65 9.12 -13.10
CA ILE A 15 0.40 8.49 -12.63
C ILE A 15 -0.79 8.82 -13.57
N SER A 16 -0.61 9.86 -14.40
CA SER A 16 -1.69 10.44 -15.20
C SER A 16 -2.31 9.50 -16.24
N PHE A 17 -1.56 8.52 -16.74
CA PHE A 17 -2.02 7.57 -17.75
C PHE A 17 -3.24 6.77 -17.28
N SER A 18 -3.34 6.48 -15.98
CA SER A 18 -4.34 5.53 -15.45
C SER A 18 -5.58 6.18 -14.84
N PHE A 19 -5.54 7.49 -14.56
CA PHE A 19 -6.64 8.19 -13.88
C PHE A 19 -7.91 8.31 -14.71
N THR A 20 -7.80 8.46 -16.04
CA THR A 20 -8.97 8.58 -16.92
C THR A 20 -9.87 7.35 -16.82
N GLN A 21 -9.27 6.17 -16.82
CA GLN A 21 -10.02 4.91 -16.76
C GLN A 21 -10.58 4.65 -15.37
N LEU A 22 -9.79 4.85 -14.31
CA LEU A 22 -10.27 4.71 -12.92
C LEU A 22 -11.45 5.65 -12.65
N LYS A 23 -11.38 6.87 -13.17
CA LYS A 23 -12.47 7.85 -13.03
C LYS A 23 -13.74 7.39 -13.73
N LYS A 24 -13.65 6.88 -14.96
CA LYS A 24 -14.82 6.32 -15.67
C LYS A 24 -15.45 5.18 -14.87
N ASN A 25 -14.62 4.32 -14.30
CA ASN A 25 -15.09 3.16 -13.55
C ASN A 25 -15.58 3.49 -12.12
N SER A 26 -15.21 4.65 -11.57
CA SER A 26 -15.63 5.10 -10.24
C SER A 26 -17.13 5.38 -10.10
N GLU A 27 -17.87 5.53 -11.21
CA GLU A 27 -19.34 5.60 -11.18
C GLU A 27 -19.95 4.32 -10.62
N LYS A 28 -19.38 3.17 -10.98
CA LYS A 28 -19.82 1.85 -10.51
C LYS A 28 -19.23 1.49 -9.15
N ASN A 29 -18.21 2.23 -8.70
CA ASN A 29 -17.48 2.02 -7.45
C ASN A 29 -17.34 3.35 -6.68
N PRO A 30 -18.45 3.89 -6.14
CA PRO A 30 -18.50 5.29 -5.68
C PRO A 30 -18.08 5.50 -4.22
N HIS A 31 -17.68 4.45 -3.50
CA HIS A 31 -17.57 4.45 -2.03
C HIS A 31 -16.17 4.80 -1.50
N GLY A 32 -15.39 5.52 -2.29
CA GLY A 32 -14.03 5.93 -1.97
C GLY A 32 -13.04 5.67 -3.11
N TRP A 33 -11.92 6.38 -3.07
CA TRP A 33 -10.79 6.14 -3.95
C TRP A 33 -9.49 6.40 -3.21
N GLY A 34 -8.40 5.83 -3.70
CA GLY A 34 -7.08 6.21 -3.25
C GLY A 34 -5.97 5.81 -4.20
N LEU A 35 -4.82 6.41 -3.95
CA LEU A 35 -3.58 6.34 -4.70
C LEU A 35 -2.43 6.32 -3.69
N ALA A 36 -1.50 5.40 -3.87
CA ALA A 36 -0.22 5.40 -3.22
C ALA A 36 0.89 5.25 -4.27
N PHE A 37 2.03 5.88 -4.00
CA PHE A 37 3.22 5.73 -4.83
C PHE A 37 4.48 6.08 -4.02
N TYR A 38 5.63 5.59 -4.47
CA TYR A 38 6.94 5.88 -3.88
C TYR A 38 7.64 6.93 -4.76
N PRO A 39 7.70 8.20 -4.32
CA PRO A 39 8.19 9.28 -5.16
C PRO A 39 9.61 9.04 -5.66
N GLU A 40 9.89 9.40 -6.91
CA GLU A 40 11.26 9.58 -7.39
C GLU A 40 11.99 10.56 -6.46
N HIS A 41 13.05 10.09 -5.82
CA HIS A 41 13.89 10.96 -5.03
C HIS A 41 14.63 11.89 -5.97
N LEU A 42 14.20 13.15 -6.02
CA LEU A 42 14.98 14.19 -6.68
C LEU A 42 16.03 14.65 -5.66
N PRO A 43 17.33 14.34 -5.84
CA PRO A 43 18.37 14.92 -5.00
C PRO A 43 18.24 16.42 -5.20
N PHE A 44 17.77 17.12 -4.18
CA PHE A 44 17.52 18.56 -4.11
C PHE A 44 17.34 19.30 -5.45
N ARG A 45 16.15 19.88 -5.61
CA ARG A 45 15.68 20.83 -6.64
C ARG A 45 16.64 21.87 -7.25
N ASN A 46 17.95 21.93 -6.94
CA ASN A 46 18.95 22.78 -7.59
C ASN A 46 20.43 22.28 -7.54
N ASP A 47 20.76 21.06 -7.07
CA ASP A 47 22.18 20.64 -7.00
C ASP A 47 22.47 19.35 -7.78
N VAL A 48 22.92 19.53 -9.02
CA VAL A 48 23.22 18.49 -10.02
C VAL A 48 24.62 17.86 -9.78
N SER A 49 25.32 18.23 -8.70
CA SER A 49 26.71 17.84 -8.48
C SER A 49 26.93 16.51 -7.74
N ILE A 50 25.87 15.89 -7.21
CA ILE A 50 26.00 14.60 -6.53
C ILE A 50 25.71 13.48 -7.53
N ASN A 51 26.73 12.68 -7.86
CA ASN A 51 26.57 11.34 -8.44
C ASN A 51 25.92 10.40 -7.40
N SER A 52 24.75 10.76 -6.88
CA SER A 52 24.03 9.98 -5.89
C SER A 52 23.42 8.80 -6.60
N LYS A 53 23.88 7.59 -6.24
CA LYS A 53 23.14 6.33 -6.45
C LYS A 53 21.65 6.60 -6.21
N GLU A 54 20.77 6.09 -7.07
CA GLU A 54 19.32 6.16 -6.87
C GLU A 54 19.01 5.82 -5.40
N GLN A 55 18.64 6.82 -4.61
CA GLN A 55 18.21 6.60 -3.23
C GLN A 55 16.70 6.50 -3.30
N SER A 56 16.17 5.27 -3.29
CA SER A 56 14.73 5.06 -3.15
C SER A 56 14.35 5.47 -1.72
N ASP A 57 13.58 6.55 -1.59
CA ASP A 57 12.91 6.83 -0.33
C ASP A 57 11.78 5.80 -0.21
N PHE A 58 11.88 4.89 0.75
CA PHE A 58 10.89 3.82 0.98
C PHE A 58 9.63 4.36 1.67
N ARG A 59 9.31 5.63 1.43
CA ARG A 59 8.15 6.34 1.96
C ARG A 59 7.07 6.46 0.91
N ALA A 60 5.87 6.02 1.27
CA ALA A 60 4.72 6.07 0.37
C ALA A 60 4.02 7.42 0.51
N ALA A 61 3.82 8.12 -0.60
CA ALA A 61 2.90 9.24 -0.67
C ALA A 61 1.49 8.70 -0.93
N ILE A 62 0.55 8.93 0.00
CA ILE A 62 -0.81 8.40 -0.07
C ILE A 62 -1.83 9.53 -0.17
N PHE A 63 -2.69 9.44 -1.18
CA PHE A 63 -3.82 10.33 -1.42
C PHE A 63 -5.09 9.49 -1.51
N ARG A 64 -6.09 9.78 -0.69
CA ARG A 64 -7.36 9.05 -0.70
C ARG A 64 -8.50 9.94 -0.22
N GLU A 65 -9.71 9.61 -0.61
CA GLU A 65 -10.93 10.19 -0.06
C GLU A 65 -12.00 9.11 0.00
N ASP A 66 -12.88 9.18 1.00
CA ASP A 66 -14.08 8.38 1.09
C ASP A 66 -15.24 8.97 0.28
N VAL A 67 -14.95 9.54 -0.89
CA VAL A 67 -15.94 9.99 -1.89
C VAL A 67 -15.69 9.32 -3.23
N THR A 68 -16.60 9.42 -4.19
CA THR A 68 -16.35 8.90 -5.55
C THR A 68 -15.26 9.72 -6.24
N LEU A 69 -14.30 9.04 -6.88
CA LEU A 69 -13.19 9.68 -7.62
C LEU A 69 -13.70 10.68 -8.66
N ARG A 70 -14.84 10.40 -9.30
CA ARG A 70 -15.44 11.32 -10.29
C ARG A 70 -15.74 12.70 -9.72
N ASN A 71 -16.14 12.78 -8.45
CA ASN A 71 -16.58 14.01 -7.80
C ASN A 71 -15.48 14.62 -6.90
N SER A 72 -14.28 14.04 -6.89
CA SER A 72 -13.14 14.55 -6.14
C SER A 72 -12.64 15.87 -6.75
N SER A 73 -12.93 16.99 -6.10
CA SER A 73 -12.31 18.27 -6.47
C SER A 73 -10.81 18.28 -6.17
N PHE A 74 -10.38 17.52 -5.16
CA PHE A 74 -8.99 17.38 -4.74
C PHE A 74 -8.09 16.90 -5.90
N ILE A 75 -8.39 15.74 -6.50
CA ILE A 75 -7.55 15.19 -7.56
C ILE A 75 -7.59 16.06 -8.82
N TYR A 76 -8.75 16.67 -9.10
CA TYR A 76 -8.93 17.56 -10.24
C TYR A 76 -8.04 18.79 -10.14
N ASN A 77 -8.00 19.43 -8.97
CA ASN A 77 -7.17 20.62 -8.74
C ASN A 77 -5.68 20.30 -8.75
N LEU A 78 -5.29 19.05 -8.49
CA LEU A 78 -3.90 18.60 -8.48
C LEU A 78 -3.47 17.89 -9.77
N GLN A 79 -4.32 17.84 -10.81
CA GLN A 79 -4.03 17.08 -12.02
C GLN A 79 -2.70 17.47 -12.68
N SER A 80 -2.41 18.77 -12.79
CA SER A 80 -1.14 19.27 -13.34
C SER A 80 0.06 18.90 -12.47
N TYR A 81 -0.10 18.79 -11.15
CA TYR A 81 0.95 18.33 -10.25
C TYR A 81 1.25 16.84 -10.50
N PHE A 82 0.22 15.99 -10.52
CA PHE A 82 0.38 14.55 -10.77
C PHE A 82 0.92 14.24 -12.16
N GLN A 83 0.58 15.04 -13.17
CA GLN A 83 1.09 14.89 -14.54
C GLN A 83 2.57 15.27 -14.67
N ASN A 84 2.99 16.38 -14.05
CA ASN A 84 4.28 17.00 -14.35
C ASN A 84 5.35 16.75 -13.29
N LYS A 85 4.96 16.48 -12.04
CA LYS A 85 5.87 16.45 -10.88
C LYS A 85 5.92 15.11 -10.18
N VAL A 86 4.88 14.30 -10.31
CA VAL A 86 4.84 12.99 -9.67
C VAL A 86 5.36 11.93 -10.63
N ARG A 87 6.42 11.26 -10.20
CA ARG A 87 6.99 10.10 -10.88
C ARG A 87 7.26 9.01 -9.87
N SER A 88 6.99 7.77 -10.26
CA SER A 88 7.21 6.59 -9.41
C SER A 88 7.48 5.35 -10.26
N LYS A 89 8.23 4.40 -9.69
CA LYS A 89 8.35 3.02 -10.21
C LYS A 89 7.21 2.14 -9.74
N ASN A 90 6.64 2.43 -8.56
CA ASN A 90 5.58 1.66 -7.92
C ASN A 90 4.36 2.55 -7.63
N ILE A 91 3.21 2.19 -8.20
CA ILE A 91 1.94 2.92 -8.03
C ILE A 91 0.84 1.93 -7.72
N LEU A 92 0.07 2.21 -6.67
CA LEU A 92 -1.08 1.42 -6.25
C LEU A 92 -2.29 2.34 -6.24
N ALA A 93 -3.34 2.00 -6.97
CA ALA A 93 -4.59 2.76 -6.96
C ALA A 93 -5.80 1.83 -6.78
N HIS A 94 -6.81 2.35 -6.12
CA HIS A 94 -8.01 1.60 -5.76
C HIS A 94 -9.24 2.48 -5.88
N ILE A 95 -10.30 1.97 -6.51
CA ILE A 95 -11.66 2.54 -6.43
C ILE A 95 -12.57 1.57 -5.68
N ARG A 96 -13.27 2.09 -4.68
CA ARG A 96 -13.94 1.29 -3.65
C ARG A 96 -15.41 1.08 -3.96
N TYR A 97 -15.81 -0.18 -3.89
CA TYR A 97 -17.20 -0.58 -3.76
C TYR A 97 -17.38 -1.23 -2.39
N SER A 98 -18.22 -0.65 -1.54
CA SER A 98 -18.52 -1.21 -0.23
C SER A 98 -20.03 -1.27 -0.03
N THR A 99 -20.48 -2.33 0.65
CA THR A 99 -21.84 -2.45 1.19
C THR A 99 -21.89 -2.13 2.68
N GLY A 100 -20.74 -1.83 3.30
CA GLY A 100 -20.60 -1.48 4.71
C GLY A 100 -20.33 0.01 4.91
N THR A 101 -19.92 0.37 6.13
CA THR A 101 -19.70 1.78 6.49
C THR A 101 -18.60 2.42 5.65
N GLN A 102 -18.93 3.56 5.03
CA GLN A 102 -18.02 4.39 4.26
C GLN A 102 -17.38 5.41 5.20
N THR A 103 -16.07 5.23 5.43
CA THR A 103 -15.25 6.17 6.20
C THR A 103 -13.86 6.24 5.58
N TYR A 104 -13.15 7.33 5.84
CA TYR A 104 -11.75 7.49 5.47
C TYR A 104 -10.87 6.34 6.01
N ALA A 105 -11.07 5.93 7.26
CA ALA A 105 -10.34 4.83 7.90
C ALA A 105 -10.58 3.47 7.20
N ASN A 106 -11.68 3.32 6.47
CA ASN A 106 -12.01 2.09 5.73
C ASN A 106 -11.64 2.17 4.24
N THR A 107 -10.93 3.22 3.83
CA THR A 107 -10.62 3.50 2.41
C THR A 107 -9.17 3.17 2.08
N HIS A 108 -8.98 2.31 1.09
CA HIS A 108 -7.66 1.98 0.54
C HIS A 108 -6.95 3.19 -0.08
N PRO A 109 -5.61 3.14 -0.24
CA PRO A 109 -4.69 2.12 0.28
C PRO A 109 -4.50 2.14 1.80
N PHE A 110 -4.11 1.02 2.38
CA PHE A 110 -3.66 0.92 3.77
C PHE A 110 -2.14 0.93 3.80
N SER A 111 -1.54 1.58 4.81
CA SER A 111 -0.09 1.56 4.97
C SER A 111 0.33 1.54 6.43
N ARG A 112 1.47 0.89 6.71
CA ARG A 112 2.17 0.87 7.99
C ARG A 112 3.67 0.79 7.73
N GLU A 113 4.45 1.29 8.69
CA GLU A 113 5.90 1.19 8.65
C GLU A 113 6.36 -0.17 9.22
N LEU A 114 7.27 -0.83 8.50
CA LEU A 114 8.02 -1.99 8.97
C LEU A 114 9.46 -1.87 8.45
N TRP A 115 10.43 -1.92 9.37
CA TRP A 115 11.87 -1.93 9.08
C TRP A 115 12.39 -0.71 8.30
N GLY A 116 11.79 0.46 8.51
CA GLY A 116 12.12 1.72 7.85
C GLY A 116 11.36 1.96 6.55
N HIS A 117 10.51 1.02 6.12
CA HIS A 117 9.79 1.06 4.85
C HIS A 117 8.29 1.22 5.09
N ASP A 118 7.62 2.06 4.30
CA ASP A 118 6.16 2.11 4.27
C ASP A 118 5.65 0.96 3.42
N TRP A 119 5.06 -0.04 4.06
CA TRP A 119 4.36 -1.12 3.37
C TRP A 119 2.95 -0.67 3.05
N THR A 120 2.53 -0.81 1.80
CA THR A 120 1.24 -0.32 1.29
C THR A 120 0.45 -1.43 0.61
N LEU A 121 -0.81 -1.58 0.98
CA LEU A 121 -1.70 -2.64 0.50
C LEU A 121 -3.02 -2.08 -0.07
N ILE A 122 -3.40 -2.63 -1.24
CA ILE A 122 -4.74 -2.55 -1.80
C ILE A 122 -5.31 -3.95 -1.97
N HIS A 123 -6.60 -4.12 -1.70
CA HIS A 123 -7.23 -5.43 -1.66
C HIS A 123 -8.62 -5.42 -2.30
N ASN A 124 -8.91 -6.46 -3.08
CA ASN A 124 -10.23 -6.74 -3.63
C ASN A 124 -10.71 -8.15 -3.22
N GLY A 125 -11.66 -8.16 -2.30
CA GLY A 125 -12.26 -9.36 -1.73
C GLY A 125 -13.37 -8.95 -0.77
N ALA A 126 -14.36 -9.83 -0.58
CA ALA A 126 -15.59 -9.47 0.11
C ALA A 126 -15.83 -10.24 1.41
N LYS A 127 -15.15 -11.37 1.64
CA LYS A 127 -15.54 -12.34 2.68
C LYS A 127 -14.35 -13.04 3.34
N GLY A 128 -14.62 -13.66 4.49
CA GLY A 128 -13.78 -14.65 5.17
C GLY A 128 -12.63 -14.13 6.02
N VAL A 129 -12.10 -12.92 5.74
CA VAL A 129 -11.00 -12.34 6.53
C VAL A 129 -11.35 -12.17 8.01
N ASP A 130 -12.58 -11.75 8.33
CA ASP A 130 -12.99 -11.55 9.73
C ASP A 130 -13.06 -12.87 10.51
N ASN A 131 -13.44 -13.97 9.85
CA ASN A 131 -13.45 -15.30 10.46
C ASN A 131 -12.02 -15.77 10.72
N TYR A 132 -11.16 -15.69 9.70
CA TYR A 132 -9.75 -16.04 9.84
C TYR A 132 -9.08 -15.23 10.96
N PHE A 133 -9.32 -13.91 11.02
CA PHE A 133 -8.80 -13.06 12.09
C PHE A 133 -9.32 -13.49 13.47
N LYS A 134 -10.62 -13.81 13.58
CA LYS A 134 -11.20 -14.23 14.85
C LYS A 134 -10.60 -15.56 15.33
N ASP A 135 -10.48 -16.52 14.43
CA ASP A 135 -10.04 -17.88 14.77
C ASP A 135 -8.54 -17.94 15.08
N ASN A 136 -7.73 -17.04 14.51
CA ASN A 136 -6.27 -17.08 14.62
C ASN A 136 -5.64 -15.95 15.45
N TYR A 137 -6.31 -14.81 15.63
CA TYR A 137 -5.70 -13.59 16.19
C TYR A 137 -6.53 -12.84 17.25
N HIS A 138 -7.76 -13.28 17.59
CA HIS A 138 -8.61 -12.58 18.55
C HIS A 138 -8.01 -12.51 19.98
N GLU A 139 -7.13 -13.45 20.35
CA GLU A 139 -6.57 -13.57 21.70
C GLU A 139 -5.03 -13.63 21.75
N LYS A 140 -4.33 -13.45 20.62
CA LYS A 140 -2.86 -13.56 20.58
C LYS A 140 -2.17 -12.25 20.98
N ASN A 141 -1.10 -12.37 21.78
CA ASN A 141 -0.14 -11.30 22.08
C ASN A 141 0.86 -11.02 20.93
N ASP A 142 0.71 -11.71 19.79
CA ASP A 142 1.72 -11.75 18.72
C ASP A 142 1.46 -10.71 17.61
N LEU A 143 0.37 -9.94 17.72
CA LEU A 143 0.02 -8.90 16.76
C LEU A 143 0.74 -7.59 17.12
N HIS A 144 1.60 -7.12 16.21
CA HIS A 144 2.35 -5.85 16.38
C HIS A 144 1.60 -4.63 15.84
N TYR A 145 0.59 -4.86 15.01
CA TYR A 145 -0.16 -3.82 14.29
C TYR A 145 -1.65 -4.00 14.49
N TYR A 146 -2.37 -2.91 14.75
CA TYR A 146 -3.82 -2.95 14.93
C TYR A 146 -4.54 -2.20 13.80
N PRO A 147 -5.67 -2.73 13.31
CA PRO A 147 -6.48 -2.03 12.33
C PRO A 147 -7.03 -0.74 12.94
N ILE A 148 -6.98 0.35 12.17
CA ILE A 148 -7.62 1.63 12.54
C ILE A 148 -9.08 1.60 12.10
N GLY A 149 -9.33 1.03 10.91
CA GLY A 149 -10.67 0.80 10.40
C GLY A 149 -11.27 -0.52 10.90
N ILE A 150 -12.38 -0.90 10.30
CA ILE A 150 -13.08 -2.17 10.57
C ILE A 150 -13.01 -3.16 9.41
N THR A 151 -12.27 -2.84 8.35
CA THR A 151 -12.23 -3.66 7.14
C THR A 151 -11.34 -4.88 7.31
N GLY A 152 -11.71 -5.98 6.67
CA GLY A 152 -10.81 -7.13 6.50
C GLY A 152 -9.49 -6.74 5.83
N SER A 153 -9.51 -5.80 4.87
CA SER A 153 -8.29 -5.32 4.22
C SER A 153 -7.23 -4.73 5.18
N ASP A 154 -7.64 -3.90 6.16
CA ASP A 154 -6.71 -3.34 7.15
C ASP A 154 -6.18 -4.45 8.08
N LYS A 155 -7.03 -5.44 8.41
CA LYS A 155 -6.62 -6.64 9.16
C LYS A 155 -5.59 -7.48 8.40
N ILE A 156 -5.75 -7.69 7.09
CA ILE A 156 -4.76 -8.41 6.26
C ILE A 156 -3.39 -7.75 6.41
N LEU A 157 -3.30 -6.43 6.21
CA LEU A 157 -2.02 -5.72 6.33
C LEU A 157 -1.41 -5.90 7.74
N CYS A 158 -2.22 -5.77 8.78
CA CYS A 158 -1.77 -5.92 10.17
C CYS A 158 -1.23 -7.33 10.47
N ILE A 159 -1.91 -8.36 9.96
CA ILE A 159 -1.48 -9.77 10.12
C ILE A 159 -0.16 -9.98 9.38
N LEU A 160 -0.11 -9.64 8.08
CA LEU A 160 1.08 -9.87 7.26
C LEU A 160 2.33 -9.23 7.87
N LEU A 161 2.27 -7.96 8.26
CA LEU A 161 3.43 -7.29 8.83
C LEU A 161 3.80 -7.79 10.23
N SER A 162 2.82 -8.23 11.03
CA SER A 162 3.10 -8.84 12.32
C SER A 162 3.84 -10.17 12.16
N GLU A 163 3.41 -11.01 11.21
CA GLU A 163 4.05 -12.29 10.93
C GLU A 163 5.46 -12.11 10.38
N LEU A 164 5.66 -11.17 9.44
CA LEU A 164 7.02 -10.82 8.98
C LEU A 164 7.90 -10.38 10.15
N LYS A 165 7.40 -9.52 11.04
CA LYS A 165 8.15 -9.03 12.19
C LYS A 165 8.44 -10.12 13.23
N ASN A 166 7.58 -11.12 13.36
CA ASN A 166 7.78 -12.26 14.26
C ASN A 166 8.80 -13.26 13.73
N GLN A 167 8.88 -13.44 12.41
CA GLN A 167 9.64 -14.52 11.78
C GLN A 167 10.97 -14.06 11.17
N ILE A 168 11.11 -12.77 10.86
CA ILE A 168 12.30 -12.21 10.23
C ILE A 168 12.96 -11.18 11.14
N GLN A 169 14.25 -11.39 11.39
CA GLN A 169 15.12 -10.38 11.96
C GLN A 169 15.85 -9.67 10.81
N PRO A 170 15.60 -8.36 10.58
CA PRO A 170 16.32 -7.64 9.54
C PRO A 170 17.77 -7.40 9.96
N ASN A 171 18.65 -7.28 8.98
CA ASN A 171 20.01 -6.81 9.21
C ASN A 171 19.99 -5.28 9.35
N VAL A 172 20.63 -4.77 10.40
CA VAL A 172 20.70 -3.33 10.67
C VAL A 172 22.15 -2.91 10.71
N GLU A 173 22.53 -2.04 9.79
CA GLU A 173 23.87 -1.48 9.69
C GLU A 173 23.82 0.01 10.03
N VAL A 174 24.68 0.44 10.94
CA VAL A 174 24.85 1.86 11.29
C VAL A 174 26.15 2.31 10.65
N SER A 175 26.06 3.28 9.74
CA SER A 175 27.24 3.82 9.06
C SER A 175 27.96 4.85 9.92
N GLU A 176 29.21 5.17 9.56
CA GLU A 176 30.05 6.14 10.28
C GLU A 176 29.42 7.54 10.38
N ASN A 177 28.53 7.91 9.45
CA ASN A 177 27.82 9.20 9.48
C ASN A 177 26.53 9.16 10.32
N SER A 178 26.33 8.11 11.11
CA SER A 178 25.11 7.85 11.90
C SER A 178 23.84 7.61 11.09
N SER A 179 23.95 7.32 9.79
CA SER A 179 22.81 6.78 9.03
C SER A 179 22.59 5.32 9.41
N MET A 180 21.31 4.92 9.48
CA MET A 180 20.91 3.53 9.68
C MET A 180 20.38 2.99 8.36
N GLN A 181 20.88 1.83 7.96
CA GLN A 181 20.37 1.07 6.83
C GLN A 181 19.82 -0.25 7.34
N VAL A 182 18.61 -0.58 6.89
CA VAL A 182 17.96 -1.85 7.21
C VAL A 182 17.84 -2.67 5.94
N THR A 183 18.23 -3.94 5.98
CA THR A 183 18.10 -4.86 4.85
C THR A 183 17.47 -6.17 5.29
N TYR A 184 16.69 -6.78 4.40
CA TYR A 184 15.99 -8.04 4.63
C TYR A 184 15.83 -8.78 3.31
N ASP A 185 15.66 -10.10 3.37
CA ASP A 185 15.40 -10.91 2.19
C ASP A 185 13.93 -10.78 1.77
N PHE A 186 13.68 -10.04 0.69
CA PHE A 186 12.34 -9.85 0.16
C PHE A 186 11.71 -11.16 -0.34
N LEU A 187 12.50 -12.13 -0.84
CA LEU A 187 11.95 -13.41 -1.30
C LEU A 187 11.45 -14.24 -0.12
N ASN A 188 12.18 -14.23 0.99
CA ASN A 188 11.72 -14.84 2.24
C ASN A 188 10.43 -14.17 2.74
N CYS A 189 10.36 -12.83 2.69
CA CYS A 189 9.12 -12.11 3.02
C CYS A 189 7.95 -12.56 2.12
N ALA A 190 8.19 -12.65 0.81
CA ALA A 190 7.18 -13.04 -0.16
C ALA A 190 6.68 -14.48 0.06
N GLU A 191 7.55 -15.41 0.46
CA GLU A 191 7.16 -16.79 0.81
C GLU A 191 6.26 -16.84 2.05
N ILE A 192 6.62 -16.14 3.12
CA ILE A 192 5.80 -16.04 4.34
C ILE A 192 4.43 -15.43 4.01
N ILE A 193 4.41 -14.30 3.28
CA ILE A 193 3.17 -13.66 2.84
C ILE A 193 2.32 -14.63 2.02
N PHE A 194 2.92 -15.34 1.06
CA PHE A 194 2.20 -16.29 0.21
C PHE A 194 1.53 -17.40 1.03
N ASN A 195 2.26 -17.98 2.00
CA ASN A 195 1.74 -19.05 2.85
C ASN A 195 0.55 -18.55 3.70
N ILE A 196 0.64 -17.36 4.29
CA ILE A 196 -0.45 -16.76 5.06
C ILE A 196 -1.68 -16.52 4.17
N LEU A 197 -1.49 -16.00 2.95
CA LEU A 197 -2.60 -15.76 2.03
C LEU A 197 -3.26 -17.07 1.55
N CYS A 198 -2.47 -18.13 1.36
CA CYS A 198 -3.00 -19.47 1.09
C CYS A 198 -3.84 -19.98 2.25
N GLU A 199 -3.36 -19.86 3.49
CA GLU A 199 -4.11 -20.25 4.69
C GLU A 199 -5.41 -19.46 4.84
N MET A 200 -5.37 -18.14 4.63
CA MET A 200 -6.56 -17.29 4.61
C MET A 200 -7.58 -17.79 3.59
N LYS A 201 -7.11 -18.13 2.37
CA LYS A 201 -7.96 -18.63 1.29
C LYS A 201 -8.54 -20.01 1.59
N GLU A 202 -7.78 -20.91 2.19
CA GLU A 202 -8.24 -22.22 2.65
C GLU A 202 -9.34 -22.09 3.73
N ASN A 203 -9.25 -21.06 4.55
CA ASN A 203 -10.29 -20.67 5.51
C ASN A 203 -11.46 -19.86 4.89
N GLY A 204 -11.53 -19.80 3.55
CA GLY A 204 -12.64 -19.19 2.81
C GLY A 204 -12.56 -17.66 2.68
N ALA A 205 -11.39 -17.06 2.89
CA ALA A 205 -11.19 -15.64 2.61
C ALA A 205 -10.93 -15.36 1.12
N ASP A 206 -11.56 -14.31 0.61
CA ASP A 206 -11.23 -13.77 -0.71
C ASP A 206 -10.08 -12.78 -0.54
N VAL A 207 -8.88 -13.11 -1.06
CA VAL A 207 -7.66 -12.30 -0.85
C VAL A 207 -6.92 -12.01 -2.16
N ASN A 208 -7.44 -11.07 -2.96
CA ASN A 208 -6.71 -10.54 -4.11
C ASN A 208 -6.05 -9.21 -3.73
N ILE A 209 -4.75 -9.24 -3.45
CA ILE A 209 -4.01 -8.07 -2.95
C ILE A 209 -2.96 -7.59 -3.94
N ILE A 210 -2.60 -6.32 -3.82
CA ILE A 210 -1.32 -5.77 -4.28
C ILE A 210 -0.67 -5.14 -3.05
N LEU A 211 0.56 -5.55 -2.77
CA LEU A 211 1.39 -5.10 -1.65
C LEU A 211 2.73 -4.58 -2.20
N SER A 212 3.26 -3.52 -1.61
CA SER A 212 4.56 -2.94 -1.96
C SER A 212 5.19 -2.31 -0.73
N ASP A 213 6.52 -2.28 -0.66
CA ASP A 213 7.35 -1.65 0.36
C ASP A 213 8.31 -0.61 -0.22
N GLY A 214 8.20 -0.30 -1.52
CA GLY A 214 9.17 0.52 -2.25
C GLY A 214 9.18 0.30 -3.74
#